data_AF-A0A411G6S1-F1
#
_entry.id   AF-A0A411G6S1-F1
#
_cell.length_a   1.000
_cell.length_b   1.000
_cell.length_c   1.000
_cell.angle_alpha   90.00
_cell.angle_beta   90.00
_cell.angle_gamma   90.00
#
_symmetry.space_group_name_H-M   'P 1'
#
loop_
_entity.id
_entity.type
_entity.pdbx_description
1 polymer ?
#
loop_
_entity_poly.entity_id
_entity_poly.type
_entity_poly.pdbx_seq_one_letter_code
_entity_poly.pdbx_strand_id
1 'polypeptide(L)'
;NKMNYLRIFVILFIGISCVNAFIKNPKFSKKHLKSPLKTKYLTSPAFSNQYVTKGTLYIPYAEIKEPFYAWYDGKLGSSRIDYYGGMVKTFQLSGDGSHGSSIKIAPMTTEQELNKESCFKIYGDDQMTIQPQTILPDTSGMQCIGEEVIDGVPCEKWRLVEKFGEKTNKYTLWIRYKKSIDNGVKQAIPVRYEMKGFNSLLGSHYDHYYLDYDWYSYETPDANVFHVASNMSCTSFPGPGDRHLYTFNPMREFISNDHRHVDTEFEIFKRKHNKQYDGIREHGNRKEIFRQNLRYIHSINRKNQGFQLAVNHLADRNDTELKYLRGKRFTSISYNGGLPFPYDVEKESAALPENHDWRLYGAVTPVKDQSVCGSCWSFGTTGAVEGAYFMKYKNLVRLSQQALIDCSWGYGNNGCDGGEDFRSYEWIMKHGGLPTEDEYGGYIGQDGYCHINNVTLTAKMAGFVNVTSGDPKALKVALYKNGPVSIAIDASQKAFSFYSNGVFYDAHCKNSVDGLDHAVLAVGWGSMNGEDYWLVKNSWSNYWGNDGYILMAQKDNNCGVLTAPTYVIAA
;
A
#
# COMPACT_ATOMS: atom_id res chain seq x y z
N ASN A 1 -46.98 28.44 58.11
CA ASN A 1 -46.41 27.07 58.22
C ASN A 1 -44.96 27.12 57.78
N LYS A 2 -43.99 27.27 58.71
CA LYS A 2 -43.17 26.20 59.35
C LYS A 2 -42.44 25.34 58.29
N MET A 3 -41.14 25.03 58.27
CA MET A 3 -39.92 25.13 59.11
C MET A 3 -38.75 24.78 58.13
N ASN A 4 -37.58 25.44 58.09
CA ASN A 4 -36.37 25.35 58.93
C ASN A 4 -35.43 24.10 58.75
N TYR A 5 -34.13 24.39 58.52
CA TYR A 5 -32.88 23.56 58.63
C TYR A 5 -32.61 22.46 57.56
N LEU A 6 -31.39 22.15 57.08
CA LEU A 6 -30.03 22.21 57.64
C LEU A 6 -28.94 22.15 56.51
N ARG A 7 -27.76 22.75 56.79
CA ARG A 7 -26.50 22.76 56.01
C ARG A 7 -25.84 21.37 55.85
N ILE A 8 -24.98 21.20 54.84
CA ILE A 8 -23.56 20.77 54.99
C ILE A 8 -22.74 21.26 53.78
N PHE A 9 -21.59 21.87 54.11
CA PHE A 9 -20.49 22.31 53.26
C PHE A 9 -19.42 21.20 53.25
N VAL A 10 -18.85 20.80 52.10
CA VAL A 10 -17.41 20.41 51.97
C VAL A 10 -16.90 20.64 50.53
N ILE A 11 -16.19 21.76 50.36
CA ILE A 11 -14.83 21.92 49.79
C ILE A 11 -14.48 21.26 48.44
N LEU A 12 -14.32 22.14 47.44
CA LEU A 12 -13.21 22.26 46.48
C LEU A 12 -12.32 21.02 46.24
N PHE A 13 -12.29 20.58 44.98
CA PHE A 13 -11.01 20.52 44.25
C PHE A 13 -11.11 21.46 43.05
N ILE A 14 -10.37 22.57 43.12
CA ILE A 14 -10.14 23.48 41.99
C ILE A 14 -9.24 22.72 41.01
N GLY A 15 -9.85 22.16 39.96
CA GLY A 15 -9.18 21.92 38.70
C GLY A 15 -9.21 23.22 37.90
N ILE A 16 -8.04 23.75 37.56
CA ILE A 16 -7.90 24.91 36.67
C ILE A 16 -8.40 24.48 35.29
N SER A 17 -9.63 24.87 34.94
CA SER A 17 -10.25 24.61 33.63
C SER A 17 -9.69 25.53 32.55
N CYS A 18 -9.52 25.02 31.33
CA CYS A 18 -9.02 25.72 30.14
C CYS A 18 -9.96 26.80 29.56
N VAL A 19 -10.97 27.28 30.30
CA VAL A 19 -11.99 28.19 29.76
C VAL A 19 -11.78 29.59 30.28
N ASN A 20 -11.12 30.43 29.48
CA ASN A 20 -11.39 31.87 29.46
C ASN A 20 -10.86 32.53 28.18
N ALA A 21 -11.66 32.50 27.11
CA ALA A 21 -11.78 33.58 26.14
C ALA A 21 -12.92 33.25 25.17
N PHE A 22 -14.04 33.97 25.26
CA PHE A 22 -14.86 34.48 24.14
C PHE A 22 -16.22 34.96 24.68
N ILE A 23 -16.34 36.26 24.96
CA ILE A 23 -17.65 36.94 24.93
C ILE A 23 -17.44 38.26 24.16
N LYS A 24 -17.88 38.28 22.90
CA LYS A 24 -18.24 39.51 22.19
C LYS A 24 -19.69 39.82 22.52
N ASN A 25 -19.96 40.95 23.18
CA ASN A 25 -21.22 41.67 22.97
C ASN A 25 -21.06 43.16 23.30
N PRO A 26 -21.63 44.08 22.49
CA PRO A 26 -21.40 45.50 22.62
C PRO A 26 -22.50 46.19 23.46
N LYS A 27 -22.09 47.09 24.37
CA LYS A 27 -22.71 48.39 24.73
C LYS A 27 -22.70 48.70 26.25
N PHE A 28 -22.18 49.91 26.53
CA PHE A 28 -22.39 50.81 27.68
C PHE A 28 -21.88 50.45 29.10
N SER A 29 -20.82 51.14 29.54
CA SER A 29 -20.87 52.25 30.52
C SER A 29 -19.53 52.42 31.25
N LYS A 30 -18.99 53.65 31.25
CA LYS A 30 -17.79 54.06 32.00
C LYS A 30 -18.14 54.23 33.49
N LYS A 31 -17.58 53.40 34.37
CA LYS A 31 -17.05 53.76 35.72
C LYS A 31 -16.72 52.50 36.52
N HIS A 32 -15.43 52.19 36.62
CA HIS A 32 -14.70 51.76 37.84
C HIS A 32 -13.38 51.10 37.40
N LEU A 33 -12.27 51.77 37.72
CA LEU A 33 -10.93 51.18 37.68
C LEU A 33 -10.91 49.97 38.63
N LYS A 34 -10.81 48.76 38.08
CA LYS A 34 -10.26 47.59 38.78
C LYS A 34 -9.14 47.01 37.91
N SER A 35 -8.05 46.65 38.58
CA SER A 35 -6.81 46.08 38.07
C SER A 35 -7.00 45.12 36.90
N PRO A 36 -6.06 45.04 35.93
CA PRO A 36 -6.15 44.07 34.86
C PRO A 36 -6.12 42.66 35.46
N LEU A 37 -7.20 41.90 35.24
CA LEU A 37 -7.21 40.45 35.38
C LEU A 37 -6.05 39.93 34.53
N LYS A 38 -4.98 39.46 35.16
CA LYS A 38 -3.91 38.71 34.49
C LYS A 38 -4.56 37.47 33.88
N THR A 39 -4.82 37.50 32.57
CA THR A 39 -5.05 36.28 31.79
C THR A 39 -3.82 35.40 31.99
N LYS A 40 -3.98 34.32 32.76
CA LYS A 40 -2.94 33.33 32.97
C LYS A 40 -2.82 32.57 31.64
N TYR A 41 -1.94 33.01 30.76
CA TYR A 41 -1.62 32.27 29.54
C TYR A 41 -1.16 30.88 29.97
N LEU A 42 -1.95 29.86 29.64
CA LEU A 42 -1.56 28.47 29.84
C LEU A 42 -0.31 28.23 28.99
N THR A 43 0.79 27.87 29.64
CA THR A 43 2.01 27.42 28.96
C THR A 43 1.74 26.10 28.26
N SER A 44 2.25 25.93 27.04
CA SER A 44 2.17 24.66 26.33
C SER A 44 2.63 23.49 27.21
N PRO A 45 1.99 22.33 27.09
CA PRO A 45 2.32 21.16 27.89
C PRO A 45 3.72 20.64 27.55
N ALA A 46 4.58 20.46 28.55
CA ALA A 46 5.90 19.87 28.35
C ALA A 46 5.87 18.36 28.67
N PHE A 47 6.58 17.58 27.86
CA PHE A 47 6.80 16.16 28.10
C PHE A 47 8.16 15.90 28.73
N SER A 48 8.30 14.75 29.38
CA SER A 48 9.60 14.29 29.90
C SER A 48 10.60 14.13 28.75
N ASN A 49 11.87 14.47 28.99
CA ASN A 49 12.95 14.21 28.03
C ASN A 49 13.42 12.74 28.04
N GLN A 50 12.77 11.88 28.82
CA GLN A 50 12.99 10.44 28.89
C GLN A 50 11.62 9.78 29.08
N TYR A 51 11.27 8.79 28.24
CA TYR A 51 9.99 8.10 28.34
C TYR A 51 9.98 6.77 27.60
N VAL A 52 8.98 5.98 27.93
CA VAL A 52 8.59 4.77 27.20
C VAL A 52 7.11 4.88 26.87
N THR A 53 6.71 4.46 25.68
CA THR A 53 5.33 4.65 25.22
C THR A 53 4.97 3.67 24.12
N LYS A 54 3.72 3.21 24.12
CA LYS A 54 3.18 2.33 23.09
C LYS A 54 1.94 2.95 22.49
N GLY A 55 1.68 2.66 21.23
CA GLY A 55 0.58 3.27 20.54
C GLY A 55 0.38 2.73 19.13
N THR A 56 -0.45 3.42 18.37
CA THR A 56 -0.74 3.09 16.99
C THR A 56 -0.78 4.34 16.12
N LEU A 57 -0.04 4.31 15.01
CA LEU A 57 -0.13 5.31 13.94
C LEU A 57 -1.25 4.92 12.98
N TYR A 58 -2.14 5.86 12.71
CA TYR A 58 -3.22 5.72 11.74
C TYR A 58 -3.03 6.72 10.60
N ILE A 59 -3.10 6.24 9.37
CA ILE A 59 -3.10 7.07 8.15
C ILE A 59 -4.32 6.65 7.33
N PRO A 60 -5.50 7.24 7.58
CA PRO A 60 -6.76 6.78 6.98
C PRO A 60 -6.74 6.73 5.45
N TYR A 61 -6.16 7.73 4.78
CA TYR A 61 -6.08 7.75 3.31
C TYR A 61 -5.19 6.65 2.71
N ALA A 62 -4.28 6.10 3.51
CA ALA A 62 -3.46 4.96 3.13
C ALA A 62 -3.94 3.66 3.76
N GLU A 63 -5.05 3.67 4.51
CA GLU A 63 -5.58 2.51 5.25
C GLU A 63 -4.54 1.85 6.18
N ILE A 64 -3.61 2.65 6.69
CA ILE A 64 -2.54 2.17 7.57
C ILE A 64 -3.01 2.23 9.01
N LYS A 65 -2.80 1.11 9.70
CA LYS A 65 -2.83 0.96 11.15
C LYS A 65 -1.52 0.30 11.57
N GLU A 66 -0.60 1.08 12.13
CA GLU A 66 0.76 0.65 12.41
C GLU A 66 1.07 0.78 13.92
N PRO A 67 1.04 -0.34 14.68
CA PRO A 67 1.36 -0.33 16.09
C PRO A 67 2.87 -0.10 16.30
N PHE A 68 3.20 0.65 17.34
CA PHE A 68 4.58 0.94 17.73
C PHE A 68 4.78 0.78 19.24
N TYR A 69 6.02 0.47 19.61
CA TYR A 69 6.52 0.59 20.97
C TYR A 69 7.84 1.37 20.94
N ALA A 70 7.94 2.46 21.70
CA ALA A 70 9.02 3.42 21.59
C ALA A 70 9.67 3.72 22.93
N TRP A 71 11.00 3.84 22.89
CA TRP A 71 11.87 4.27 23.98
C TRP A 71 12.63 5.50 23.52
N TYR A 72 12.64 6.53 24.35
CA TYR A 72 13.36 7.76 24.08
C TYR A 72 14.13 8.17 25.32
N ASP A 73 15.43 8.38 25.16
CA ASP A 73 16.30 8.98 26.16
C ASP A 73 17.11 10.11 25.54
N GLY A 74 16.62 11.34 25.69
CA GLY A 74 17.29 12.52 25.19
C GLY A 74 18.58 12.89 25.94
N LYS A 75 18.83 12.33 27.13
CA LYS A 75 20.11 12.53 27.84
C LYS A 75 21.19 11.59 27.32
N LEU A 76 20.81 10.34 27.07
CA LEU A 76 21.69 9.35 26.45
C LEU A 76 21.88 9.60 24.94
N GLY A 77 21.01 10.41 24.33
CA GLY A 77 21.05 10.68 22.89
C GLY A 77 20.57 9.48 22.06
N SER A 78 19.67 8.67 22.63
CA SER A 78 19.25 7.39 22.05
C SER A 78 17.74 7.28 21.96
N SER A 79 17.25 6.75 20.84
CA SER A 79 15.86 6.30 20.73
C SER A 79 15.75 4.97 20.00
N ARG A 80 14.69 4.25 20.29
CA ARG A 80 14.31 3.00 19.63
C ARG A 80 12.82 2.98 19.36
N ILE A 81 12.40 2.51 18.20
CA ILE A 81 11.00 2.25 17.87
C ILE A 81 10.86 0.85 17.28
N ASP A 82 10.02 0.04 17.92
CA ASP A 82 9.64 -1.29 17.49
C ASP A 82 8.27 -1.23 16.83
N TYR A 83 8.18 -1.65 15.58
CA TYR A 83 6.95 -1.76 14.80
C TYR A 83 6.46 -3.20 14.78
N TYR A 84 5.13 -3.40 14.78
CA TYR A 84 4.50 -4.72 14.66
C TYR A 84 5.05 -5.75 15.66
N GLY A 85 5.18 -5.37 16.94
CA GLY A 85 5.66 -6.27 17.98
C GLY A 85 7.17 -6.57 17.93
N GLY A 86 7.96 -5.66 17.36
CA GLY A 86 9.42 -5.81 17.25
C GLY A 86 9.87 -6.51 15.96
N MET A 87 8.96 -6.73 15.01
CA MET A 87 9.28 -7.25 13.70
C MET A 87 10.26 -6.34 12.95
N VAL A 88 10.04 -5.02 13.02
CA VAL A 88 11.03 -4.03 12.56
C VAL A 88 11.41 -3.15 13.72
N LYS A 89 12.71 -3.02 13.98
CA LYS A 89 13.26 -2.18 15.05
C LYS A 89 14.11 -1.09 14.43
N THR A 90 13.88 0.16 14.81
CA THR A 90 14.71 1.27 14.38
C THR A 90 15.40 1.92 15.56
N PHE A 91 16.65 2.34 15.39
CA PHE A 91 17.45 3.00 16.42
C PHE A 91 18.02 4.28 15.86
N GLN A 92 17.98 5.36 16.65
CA GLN A 92 18.67 6.61 16.36
C GLN A 92 19.62 6.90 17.51
N LEU A 93 20.92 6.76 17.27
CA LEU A 93 21.95 6.79 18.30
C LEU A 93 22.92 7.94 18.00
N SER A 94 22.77 9.08 18.68
CA SER A 94 23.61 10.26 18.41
C SER A 94 25.06 10.09 18.87
N GLY A 95 25.30 9.22 19.86
CA GLY A 95 26.64 8.95 20.39
C GLY A 95 27.44 7.87 19.65
N ASP A 96 26.86 7.25 18.61
CA ASP A 96 27.50 6.18 17.85
C ASP A 96 28.21 6.74 16.61
N GLY A 97 29.52 6.96 16.73
CA GLY A 97 30.34 7.64 15.72
C GLY A 97 30.34 9.17 15.90
N SER A 98 30.99 9.89 14.98
CA SER A 98 31.13 11.36 15.07
C SER A 98 29.84 12.13 14.75
N HIS A 99 28.95 11.56 13.94
CA HIS A 99 27.70 12.18 13.49
C HIS A 99 26.44 11.37 13.87
N GLY A 100 26.60 10.38 14.76
CA GLY A 100 25.57 9.43 15.13
C GLY A 100 25.28 8.38 14.05
N SER A 101 24.44 7.41 14.39
CA SER A 101 24.03 6.32 13.51
C SER A 101 22.53 6.05 13.56
N SER A 102 22.00 5.59 12.43
CA SER A 102 20.65 5.07 12.29
C SER A 102 20.74 3.58 11.98
N ILE A 103 20.02 2.77 12.73
CA ILE A 103 20.04 1.31 12.58
C ILE A 103 18.63 0.81 12.33
N LYS A 104 18.48 -0.14 11.40
CA LYS A 104 17.24 -0.85 11.12
C LYS A 104 17.50 -2.35 11.22
N ILE A 105 16.74 -3.03 12.06
CA ILE A 105 16.71 -4.48 12.15
C ILE A 105 15.36 -4.95 11.59
N ALA A 106 15.39 -5.86 10.62
CA ALA A 106 14.19 -6.40 10.00
C ALA A 106 14.43 -7.83 9.51
N PRO A 107 13.38 -8.69 9.48
CA PRO A 107 13.45 -9.99 8.82
C PRO A 107 13.58 -9.78 7.31
N MET A 108 14.62 -10.34 6.72
CA MET A 108 14.85 -10.28 5.28
C MET A 108 14.81 -11.69 4.70
N THR A 109 14.16 -11.80 3.56
CA THR A 109 14.10 -13.04 2.78
C THR A 109 14.93 -12.85 1.52
N THR A 110 15.86 -13.77 1.29
CA THR A 110 16.62 -13.90 0.05
C THR A 110 16.23 -15.21 -0.63
N GLU A 111 16.86 -15.50 -1.77
CA GLU A 111 16.74 -16.82 -2.41
C GLU A 111 17.27 -17.96 -1.52
N GLN A 112 18.14 -17.68 -0.55
CA GLN A 112 18.81 -18.69 0.28
C GLN A 112 18.34 -18.71 1.74
N GLU A 113 17.82 -17.60 2.27
CA GLU A 113 17.47 -17.45 3.68
C GLU A 113 16.07 -16.85 3.83
N LEU A 114 15.20 -17.49 4.62
CA LEU A 114 13.83 -17.02 4.87
C LEU A 114 13.76 -16.22 6.18
N ASN A 115 13.21 -15.00 6.13
CA ASN A 115 12.91 -14.17 7.30
C ASN A 115 14.09 -13.99 8.27
N LYS A 116 15.34 -14.02 7.78
CA LYS A 116 16.52 -13.86 8.62
C LYS A 116 16.57 -12.45 9.18
N GLU A 117 16.64 -12.34 10.49
CA GLU A 117 16.82 -11.05 11.16
C GLU A 117 18.15 -10.45 10.70
N SER A 118 18.06 -9.34 9.96
CA SER A 118 19.19 -8.66 9.34
C SER A 118 19.32 -7.26 9.91
N CYS A 119 20.55 -6.85 10.20
CA CYS A 119 20.85 -5.50 10.65
C CYS A 119 21.42 -4.65 9.52
N PHE A 120 20.86 -3.47 9.36
CA PHE A 120 21.36 -2.44 8.48
C PHE A 120 21.74 -1.21 9.29
N LYS A 121 22.88 -0.59 8.97
CA LYS A 121 23.36 0.61 9.66
C LYS A 121 23.81 1.66 8.65
N ILE A 122 23.44 2.91 8.93
CA ILE A 122 23.89 4.11 8.21
C ILE A 122 24.42 5.12 9.22
N TYR A 123 25.48 5.82 8.86
CA TYR A 123 26.05 6.90 9.67
C TYR A 123 25.54 8.25 9.18
N GLY A 124 25.42 9.21 10.11
CA GLY A 124 25.28 10.61 9.74
C GLY A 124 26.54 11.17 9.11
N ASP A 125 26.43 12.37 8.56
CA ASP A 125 27.54 13.14 7.98
C ASP A 125 27.48 14.62 8.40
N ASP A 126 28.40 15.42 7.86
CA ASP A 126 28.51 16.86 8.15
C ASP A 126 27.23 17.65 7.78
N GLN A 127 26.43 17.14 6.82
CA GLN A 127 25.19 17.79 6.38
C GLN A 127 24.00 17.31 7.22
N MET A 128 24.05 16.09 7.75
CA MET A 128 22.96 15.49 8.48
C MET A 128 23.46 14.60 9.63
N THR A 129 23.49 15.19 10.83
CA THR A 129 23.70 14.44 12.08
C THR A 129 22.45 13.65 12.48
N ILE A 130 22.66 12.47 13.05
CA ILE A 130 21.59 11.63 13.59
C ILE A 130 21.30 12.04 15.04
N GLN A 131 20.04 12.34 15.31
CA GLN A 131 19.52 12.72 16.62
C GLN A 131 18.46 11.69 17.05
N PRO A 132 18.27 11.46 18.36
CA PRO A 132 17.23 10.56 18.85
C PRO A 132 15.84 11.02 18.36
N GLN A 133 15.06 10.08 17.81
CA GLN A 133 13.70 10.35 17.36
C GLN A 133 12.72 10.30 18.54
N THR A 134 12.12 11.45 18.86
CA THR A 134 10.92 11.51 19.71
C THR A 134 9.68 11.07 18.92
N ILE A 135 8.74 10.40 19.57
CA ILE A 135 7.40 10.11 19.02
C ILE A 135 6.35 11.14 19.48
N LEU A 136 6.73 12.07 20.35
CA LEU A 136 5.87 13.15 20.85
C LEU A 136 6.09 14.42 20.01
N PRO A 137 5.01 15.15 19.65
CA PRO A 137 5.12 16.36 18.85
C PRO A 137 5.73 17.51 19.66
N ASP A 138 6.35 18.46 18.97
CA ASP A 138 6.68 19.75 19.56
C ASP A 138 5.38 20.50 19.89
N THR A 139 5.23 20.89 21.15
CA THR A 139 4.06 21.61 21.66
C THR A 139 4.20 23.13 21.60
N SER A 140 5.36 23.61 21.17
CA SER A 140 5.66 25.04 21.06
C SER A 140 4.63 25.73 20.18
N GLY A 141 4.03 26.82 20.68
CA GLY A 141 3.00 27.57 19.99
C GLY A 141 1.60 26.94 19.97
N MET A 142 1.41 25.73 20.50
CA MET A 142 0.07 25.15 20.67
C MET A 142 -0.75 25.95 21.69
N GLN A 143 -2.04 26.11 21.39
CA GLN A 143 -3.00 26.79 22.27
C GLN A 143 -4.02 25.79 22.82
N CYS A 144 -4.37 25.89 24.10
CA CYS A 144 -5.49 25.13 24.66
C CYS A 144 -6.79 25.68 24.07
N ILE A 145 -7.57 24.82 23.40
CA ILE A 145 -8.81 25.19 22.72
C ILE A 145 -10.06 24.58 23.38
N GLY A 146 -9.89 23.85 24.47
CA GLY A 146 -10.99 23.28 25.25
C GLY A 146 -10.64 21.93 25.86
N GLU A 147 -11.67 21.20 26.26
CA GLU A 147 -11.60 19.84 26.77
C GLU A 147 -12.45 18.92 25.89
N GLU A 148 -12.02 17.69 25.71
CA GLU A 148 -12.72 16.68 24.91
C GLU A 148 -12.47 15.29 25.49
N VAL A 149 -13.47 14.40 25.40
CA VAL A 149 -13.32 12.99 25.80
C VAL A 149 -12.87 12.18 24.60
N ILE A 150 -11.71 11.54 24.71
CA ILE A 150 -11.18 10.60 23.70
C ILE A 150 -11.19 9.21 24.34
N ASP A 151 -11.92 8.27 23.72
CA ASP A 151 -12.01 6.87 24.16
C ASP A 151 -12.34 6.71 25.66
N GLY A 152 -13.28 7.54 26.14
CA GLY A 152 -13.71 7.56 27.54
C GLY A 152 -12.79 8.35 28.49
N VAL A 153 -11.71 8.93 27.98
CA VAL A 153 -10.71 9.67 28.78
C VAL A 153 -10.89 11.19 28.60
N PRO A 154 -11.18 11.95 29.67
CA PRO A 154 -11.25 13.41 29.59
C PRO A 154 -9.84 14.00 29.38
N CYS A 155 -9.69 14.81 28.32
CA CYS A 155 -8.43 15.38 27.89
C CYS A 155 -8.52 16.90 27.72
N GLU A 156 -7.44 17.61 28.05
CA GLU A 156 -7.21 18.95 27.53
C GLU A 156 -6.84 18.86 26.04
N LYS A 157 -7.46 19.70 25.21
CA LYS A 157 -7.29 19.73 23.76
C LYS A 157 -6.46 20.94 23.36
N TRP A 158 -5.30 20.67 22.78
CA TRP A 158 -4.33 21.66 22.35
C TRP A 158 -4.22 21.68 20.82
N ARG A 159 -4.02 22.86 20.22
CA ARG A 159 -3.95 22.99 18.76
C ARG A 159 -2.92 24.01 18.30
N LEU A 160 -2.18 23.62 17.26
CA LEU A 160 -1.38 24.51 16.41
C LEU A 160 -2.01 24.54 15.02
N VAL A 161 -2.08 25.72 14.40
CA VAL A 161 -2.52 25.89 13.02
C VAL A 161 -1.43 26.59 12.24
N GLU A 162 -0.92 25.93 11.22
CA GLU A 162 0.09 26.48 10.31
C GLU A 162 -0.52 26.71 8.93
N LYS A 163 -0.08 27.76 8.25
CA LYS A 163 -0.50 28.08 6.89
C LYS A 163 0.71 28.33 6.01
N PHE A 164 0.79 27.61 4.91
CA PHE A 164 1.86 27.71 3.92
C PHE A 164 1.24 27.81 2.53
N GLY A 165 1.19 29.04 2.00
CA GLY A 165 0.45 29.31 0.75
C GLY A 165 -1.01 28.86 0.86
N GLU A 166 -1.39 27.90 0.02
CA GLU A 166 -2.75 27.35 -0.06
C GLU A 166 -2.98 26.19 0.92
N LYS A 167 -1.94 25.72 1.61
CA LYS A 167 -2.02 24.64 2.60
C LYS A 167 -2.28 25.19 3.99
N THR A 168 -3.26 24.61 4.68
CA THR A 168 -3.51 24.83 6.11
C THR A 168 -3.38 23.49 6.84
N ASN A 169 -2.46 23.41 7.79
CA ASN A 169 -2.26 22.24 8.63
C ASN A 169 -2.78 22.52 10.04
N LYS A 170 -3.59 21.62 10.57
CA LYS A 170 -4.07 21.66 11.95
C LYS A 170 -3.47 20.48 12.70
N TYR A 171 -2.61 20.76 13.66
CA TYR A 171 -2.05 19.76 14.57
C TYR A 171 -2.80 19.87 15.90
N THR A 172 -3.44 18.80 16.33
CA THR A 172 -4.23 18.76 17.56
C THR A 172 -3.67 17.68 18.47
N LEU A 173 -3.47 18.02 19.75
CA LEU A 173 -2.91 17.12 20.75
C LEU A 173 -3.89 17.04 21.93
N TRP A 174 -4.25 15.82 22.32
CA TRP A 174 -5.10 15.55 23.48
C TRP A 174 -4.22 14.98 24.58
N ILE A 175 -4.31 15.60 25.75
CA ILE A 175 -3.47 15.30 26.90
C ILE A 175 -4.35 15.10 28.12
N ARG A 176 -4.03 14.08 28.91
CA ARG A 176 -4.52 13.96 30.28
C ARG A 176 -3.38 14.20 31.25
N TYR A 177 -3.70 14.52 32.50
CA TYR A 177 -2.68 14.74 33.51
C TYR A 177 -2.76 13.68 34.60
N LYS A 178 -1.60 13.14 34.98
CA LYS A 178 -1.48 12.39 36.24
C LYS A 178 -1.47 13.40 37.39
N LYS A 179 -2.34 13.23 38.39
CA LYS A 179 -2.26 13.98 39.64
C LYS A 179 -0.96 13.57 40.34
N SER A 180 0.01 14.49 40.44
CA SER A 180 1.23 14.24 41.19
C SER A 180 0.94 14.22 42.69
N ILE A 181 1.55 13.28 43.41
CA ILE A 181 1.53 13.19 44.87
C ILE A 181 2.55 14.19 45.47
N ASP A 182 3.61 14.52 44.73
CA ASP A 182 4.66 15.46 45.14
C ASP A 182 4.64 16.77 44.33
N ASN A 183 4.78 17.89 45.04
CA ASN A 183 5.07 19.24 44.53
C ASN A 183 4.10 19.87 43.52
N GLY A 184 2.92 19.29 43.27
CA GLY A 184 1.87 19.93 42.45
C GLY A 184 2.19 20.07 40.96
N VAL A 185 3.24 19.43 40.46
CA VAL A 185 3.60 19.43 39.04
C VAL A 185 2.67 18.46 38.29
N LYS A 186 1.80 18.99 37.43
CA LYS A 186 0.96 18.15 36.55
C LYS A 186 1.86 17.47 35.50
N GLN A 187 1.88 16.15 35.44
CA GLN A 187 2.60 15.41 34.40
C GLN A 187 1.67 15.15 33.21
N ALA A 188 2.03 15.69 32.04
CA ALA A 188 1.31 15.49 30.79
C ALA A 188 1.48 14.04 30.32
N ILE A 189 0.35 13.38 30.02
CA ILE A 189 0.28 12.07 29.39
C ILE A 189 -0.42 12.25 28.05
N PRO A 190 0.25 11.99 26.92
CA PRO A 190 -0.36 12.10 25.60
C PRO A 190 -1.44 11.01 25.46
N VAL A 191 -2.55 11.35 24.78
CA VAL A 191 -3.64 10.42 24.50
C VAL A 191 -3.82 10.26 22.99
N ARG A 192 -3.88 11.36 22.25
CA ARG A 192 -3.91 11.37 20.78
C ARG A 192 -3.16 12.57 20.24
N TYR A 193 -2.45 12.40 19.14
CA TYR A 193 -1.95 13.49 18.30
C TYR A 193 -2.53 13.34 16.89
N GLU A 194 -3.10 14.39 16.32
CA GLU A 194 -3.72 14.37 15.00
C GLU A 194 -3.21 15.53 14.14
N MET A 195 -2.83 15.22 12.91
CA MET A 195 -2.58 16.19 11.86
C MET A 195 -3.69 16.11 10.80
N LYS A 196 -4.29 17.25 10.47
CA LYS A 196 -5.23 17.39 9.34
C LYS A 196 -4.76 18.51 8.43
N GLY A 197 -4.37 18.16 7.21
CA GLY A 197 -4.01 19.08 6.13
C GLY A 197 -5.20 19.39 5.24
N PHE A 198 -5.39 20.66 4.89
CA PHE A 198 -6.34 21.11 3.88
C PHE A 198 -5.60 21.96 2.84
N ASN A 199 -5.88 21.75 1.56
CA ASN A 199 -5.30 22.55 0.49
C ASN A 199 -6.43 23.26 -0.28
N SER A 200 -6.47 24.59 -0.20
CA SER A 200 -7.49 25.39 -0.90
C SER A 200 -7.39 25.31 -2.41
N LEU A 201 -6.20 25.05 -2.98
CA LEU A 201 -6.02 24.81 -4.41
C LEU A 201 -6.74 23.56 -4.89
N LEU A 202 -6.69 22.52 -4.06
CA LEU A 202 -7.27 21.22 -4.36
C LEU A 202 -8.75 21.16 -3.96
N GLY A 203 -9.17 22.07 -3.08
CA GLY A 203 -10.52 22.10 -2.52
C GLY A 203 -10.80 20.94 -1.56
N SER A 204 -9.76 20.26 -1.07
CA SER A 204 -9.88 19.01 -0.31
C SER A 204 -8.81 18.88 0.78
N HIS A 205 -9.06 17.94 1.69
CA HIS A 205 -8.04 17.45 2.62
C HIS A 205 -7.00 16.64 1.84
N TYR A 206 -5.73 16.99 2.01
CA TYR A 206 -4.63 16.35 1.28
C TYR A 206 -3.82 15.38 2.15
N ASP A 207 -3.92 15.54 3.48
CA ASP A 207 -3.25 14.65 4.42
C ASP A 207 -4.05 14.55 5.73
N HIS A 208 -4.08 13.35 6.30
CA HIS A 208 -4.67 13.07 7.59
C HIS A 208 -3.96 11.88 8.19
N TYR A 209 -3.41 12.07 9.38
CA TYR A 209 -2.87 11.00 10.20
C TYR A 209 -3.05 11.32 11.68
N TYR A 210 -3.04 10.30 12.51
CA TYR A 210 -3.03 10.47 13.96
C TYR A 210 -2.32 9.33 14.65
N LEU A 211 -1.72 9.65 15.80
CA LEU A 211 -1.12 8.69 16.71
C LEU A 211 -2.00 8.59 17.95
N ASP A 212 -2.37 7.37 18.29
CA ASP A 212 -2.99 7.04 19.58
C ASP A 212 -1.93 6.50 20.52
N TYR A 213 -1.96 6.97 21.76
CA TYR A 213 -1.03 6.56 22.80
C TYR A 213 -1.77 5.69 23.81
N ASP A 214 -1.63 4.38 23.66
CA ASP A 214 -2.32 3.39 24.50
C ASP A 214 -1.71 3.33 25.91
N TRP A 215 -0.41 3.62 26.03
CA TRP A 215 0.30 3.64 27.31
C TRP A 215 1.53 4.54 27.24
N TYR A 216 1.83 5.21 28.35
CA TYR A 216 2.93 6.15 28.50
C TYR A 216 3.52 6.06 29.90
N SER A 217 4.85 6.02 30.00
CA SER A 217 5.63 6.16 31.23
C SER A 217 6.71 7.22 31.05
N TYR A 218 6.89 8.05 32.07
CA TYR A 218 7.95 9.07 32.16
C TYR A 218 9.25 8.50 32.77
N GLU A 219 9.28 7.20 33.07
CA GLU A 219 10.45 6.55 33.63
C GLU A 219 11.59 6.52 32.62
N THR A 220 12.82 6.62 33.14
CA THR A 220 14.03 6.47 32.34
C THR A 220 14.08 5.06 31.76
N PRO A 221 14.18 4.90 30.43
CA PRO A 221 14.39 3.59 29.81
C PRO A 221 15.66 2.93 30.34
N ASP A 222 15.64 1.60 30.50
CA ASP A 222 16.88 0.83 30.72
C ASP A 222 17.81 1.04 29.51
N ALA A 223 19.07 1.44 29.75
CA ALA A 223 20.02 1.71 28.67
C ALA A 223 20.21 0.52 27.71
N ASN A 224 20.07 -0.71 28.21
CA ASN A 224 20.20 -1.95 27.42
C ASN A 224 19.18 -2.03 26.27
N VAL A 225 18.04 -1.32 26.33
CA VAL A 225 17.06 -1.34 25.24
C VAL A 225 17.61 -0.76 23.94
N PHE A 226 18.63 0.10 24.02
CA PHE A 226 19.29 0.75 22.90
C PHE A 226 20.50 -0.05 22.37
N HIS A 227 20.89 -1.13 23.03
CA HIS A 227 21.99 -1.98 22.57
C HIS A 227 21.54 -2.87 21.42
N VAL A 228 22.21 -2.74 20.28
CA VAL A 228 22.11 -3.70 19.18
C VAL A 228 22.98 -4.91 19.51
N ALA A 229 22.42 -6.12 19.40
CA ALA A 229 23.04 -7.34 19.89
C ALA A 229 24.45 -7.55 19.31
N SER A 230 25.42 -7.89 20.17
CA SER A 230 26.85 -7.95 19.82
C SER A 230 27.21 -9.01 18.78
N ASN A 231 26.36 -10.03 18.61
CA ASN A 231 26.52 -11.09 17.62
C ASN A 231 25.92 -10.72 16.25
N MET A 232 25.28 -9.55 16.12
CA MET A 232 24.64 -9.11 14.89
C MET A 232 25.56 -8.14 14.14
N SER A 233 26.13 -8.58 13.02
CA SER A 233 26.91 -7.71 12.14
C SER A 233 25.96 -6.87 11.28
N CYS A 234 26.01 -5.54 11.43
CA CYS A 234 25.23 -4.63 10.60
C CYS A 234 25.94 -4.32 9.29
N THR A 235 25.25 -4.43 8.18
CA THR A 235 25.75 -4.07 6.86
C THR A 235 25.23 -2.71 6.41
N SER A 236 25.92 -2.06 5.49
CA SER A 236 25.33 -0.92 4.77
C SER A 236 24.19 -1.43 3.88
N PHE A 237 23.13 -0.64 3.73
CA PHE A 237 22.08 -0.97 2.77
C PHE A 237 22.66 -0.94 1.33
N PRO A 238 22.34 -1.91 0.45
CA PRO A 238 22.81 -1.89 -0.93
C PRO A 238 22.19 -0.70 -1.69
N GLY A 239 23.00 0.30 -2.00
CA GLY A 239 22.58 1.55 -2.66
C GLY A 239 23.15 2.80 -1.97
N PRO A 240 22.87 4.01 -2.47
CA PRO A 240 23.26 5.26 -1.80
C PRO A 240 22.60 5.34 -0.42
N GLY A 241 23.39 5.36 0.65
CA GLY A 241 22.91 5.22 2.03
C GLY A 241 22.00 6.35 2.53
N ASP A 242 22.13 7.55 1.95
CA ASP A 242 21.29 8.73 2.23
C ASP A 242 19.82 8.51 1.85
N ARG A 243 19.56 7.71 0.81
CA ARG A 243 18.20 7.38 0.33
C ARG A 243 17.41 6.49 1.26
N HIS A 244 18.04 5.87 2.26
CA HIS A 244 17.37 4.94 3.16
C HIS A 244 17.06 5.53 4.53
N LEU A 245 17.52 6.74 4.83
CA LEU A 245 17.40 7.34 6.15
C LEU A 245 15.96 7.42 6.68
N TYR A 246 14.99 7.71 5.81
CA TYR A 246 13.58 7.74 6.20
C TYR A 246 13.00 6.33 6.41
N THR A 247 13.50 5.30 5.71
CA THR A 247 13.10 3.90 5.99
C THR A 247 13.65 3.39 7.32
N PHE A 248 14.72 4.03 7.82
CA PHE A 248 15.32 3.77 9.14
C PHE A 248 14.69 4.66 10.22
N ASN A 249 13.98 5.73 9.86
CA ASN A 249 13.28 6.59 10.81
C ASN A 249 11.90 7.02 10.28
N PRO A 250 10.95 6.08 10.10
CA PRO A 250 9.68 6.38 9.45
C PRO A 250 8.78 7.30 10.29
N MET A 251 8.91 7.29 11.62
CA MET A 251 8.10 8.16 12.49
C MET A 251 8.44 9.65 12.35
N ARG A 252 9.64 9.98 11.85
CA ARG A 252 10.11 11.36 11.68
C ARG A 252 9.19 12.19 10.78
N GLU A 253 8.62 11.57 9.74
CA GLU A 253 7.70 12.26 8.82
C GLU A 253 6.48 12.84 9.55
N PHE A 254 5.92 12.07 10.50
CA PHE A 254 4.66 12.37 11.16
C PHE A 254 4.83 13.28 12.39
N ILE A 255 6.00 13.26 13.03
CA ILE A 255 6.25 14.00 14.27
C ILE A 255 7.07 15.26 14.04
N SER A 256 7.99 15.25 13.08
CA SER A 256 8.90 16.36 12.80
C SER A 256 8.54 17.14 11.54
N ASN A 257 7.43 16.79 10.86
CA ASN A 257 7.00 17.38 9.58
C ASN A 257 8.10 17.37 8.49
N ASP A 258 8.98 16.36 8.51
CA ASP A 258 10.09 16.24 7.56
C ASP A 258 9.64 15.51 6.28
N HIS A 259 9.17 16.28 5.30
CA HIS A 259 8.66 15.76 4.03
C HIS A 259 9.72 15.69 2.91
N ARG A 260 10.98 16.04 3.18
CA ARG A 260 12.03 16.13 2.14
C ARG A 260 12.21 14.83 1.37
N HIS A 261 12.08 13.69 2.06
CA HIS A 261 12.20 12.38 1.42
C HIS A 261 11.11 12.14 0.37
N VAL A 262 9.87 12.58 0.62
CA VAL A 262 8.77 12.46 -0.35
C VAL A 262 9.09 13.27 -1.61
N ASP A 263 9.65 14.46 -1.43
CA ASP A 263 10.04 15.33 -2.54
C ASP A 263 11.13 14.66 -3.38
N THR A 264 12.18 14.15 -2.74
CA THR A 264 13.28 13.44 -3.41
C THR A 264 12.78 12.19 -4.15
N GLU A 265 11.98 11.34 -3.49
CA GLU A 265 11.45 10.11 -4.09
C GLU A 265 10.50 10.41 -5.25
N PHE A 266 9.68 11.46 -5.14
CA PHE A 266 8.79 11.86 -6.23
C PHE A 266 9.58 12.38 -7.45
N GLU A 267 10.64 13.15 -7.26
CA GLU A 267 11.52 13.58 -8.37
C GLU A 267 12.26 12.40 -9.03
N ILE A 268 12.66 11.38 -8.25
CA ILE A 268 13.22 10.14 -8.79
C ILE A 268 12.16 9.38 -9.58
N PHE A 269 10.96 9.21 -9.02
CA PHE A 269 9.83 8.55 -9.65
C PHE A 269 9.48 9.19 -10.99
N LYS A 270 9.34 10.52 -11.03
CA LYS A 270 9.04 11.26 -12.27
C LYS A 270 10.10 11.03 -13.34
N ARG A 271 11.39 11.10 -12.97
CA ARG A 271 12.49 10.87 -13.92
C ARG A 271 12.51 9.43 -14.42
N LYS A 272 12.37 8.45 -13.51
CA LYS A 272 12.38 7.02 -13.84
C LYS A 272 11.25 6.63 -14.80
N HIS A 273 10.06 7.22 -14.63
CA HIS A 273 8.87 6.88 -15.40
C HIS A 273 8.47 7.96 -16.40
N ASN A 274 9.37 8.91 -16.69
CA ASN A 274 9.17 10.03 -17.62
C ASN A 274 7.82 10.76 -17.42
N LYS A 275 7.46 11.04 -16.17
CA LYS A 275 6.17 11.67 -15.82
C LYS A 275 6.22 13.18 -16.07
N GLN A 276 5.18 13.67 -16.74
CA GLN A 276 4.91 15.09 -16.97
C GLN A 276 3.46 15.35 -16.55
N TYR A 277 3.23 16.47 -15.88
CA TYR A 277 1.92 16.81 -15.32
C TYR A 277 1.51 18.21 -15.76
N ASP A 278 0.21 18.38 -16.01
CA ASP A 278 -0.38 19.61 -16.49
C ASP A 278 -0.52 20.64 -15.36
N GLY A 279 0.53 21.44 -15.24
CA GLY A 279 0.59 22.56 -14.31
C GLY A 279 0.67 22.17 -12.84
N ILE A 280 0.61 23.19 -11.98
CA ILE A 280 0.87 23.04 -10.54
C ILE A 280 -0.20 22.22 -9.81
N ARG A 281 -1.45 22.26 -10.29
CA ARG A 281 -2.57 21.56 -9.66
C ARG A 281 -2.47 20.05 -9.86
N GLU A 282 -2.20 19.58 -11.08
CA GLU A 282 -2.00 18.16 -11.32
C GLU A 282 -0.73 17.66 -10.62
N HIS A 283 0.39 18.38 -10.75
CA HIS A 283 1.63 18.03 -10.05
C HIS A 283 1.42 17.87 -8.54
N GLY A 284 0.73 18.84 -7.93
CA GLY A 284 0.33 18.78 -6.52
C GLY A 284 -0.49 17.54 -6.20
N ASN A 285 -1.56 17.26 -6.94
CA ASN A 285 -2.40 16.08 -6.73
C ASN A 285 -1.61 14.77 -6.84
N ARG A 286 -0.80 14.63 -7.89
CA ARG A 286 0.00 13.42 -8.16
C ARG A 286 1.03 13.16 -7.06
N LYS A 287 1.65 14.23 -6.55
CA LYS A 287 2.59 14.14 -5.43
C LYS A 287 1.92 13.70 -4.14
N GLU A 288 0.72 14.19 -3.84
CA GLU A 288 0.00 13.79 -2.63
C GLU A 288 -0.47 12.33 -2.73
N ILE A 289 -0.96 11.88 -3.90
CA ILE A 289 -1.28 10.46 -4.16
C ILE A 289 -0.03 9.60 -3.98
N PHE A 290 1.08 9.99 -4.60
CA PHE A 290 2.37 9.32 -4.48
C PHE A 290 2.82 9.19 -3.03
N ARG A 291 2.69 10.25 -2.22
CA ARG A 291 3.00 10.21 -0.79
C ARG A 291 2.21 9.11 -0.07
N GLN A 292 0.89 9.05 -0.29
CA GLN A 292 0.05 8.06 0.40
C GLN A 292 0.39 6.63 -0.05
N ASN A 293 0.68 6.42 -1.33
CA ASN A 293 1.10 5.13 -1.86
C ASN A 293 2.50 4.73 -1.35
N LEU A 294 3.43 5.67 -1.25
CA LEU A 294 4.76 5.45 -0.68
C LEU A 294 4.68 5.02 0.80
N ARG A 295 3.83 5.70 1.59
CA ARG A 295 3.56 5.33 2.99
C ARG A 295 2.97 3.92 3.08
N TYR A 296 2.01 3.59 2.21
CA TYR A 296 1.40 2.27 2.14
C TYR A 296 2.44 1.19 1.85
N ILE A 297 3.24 1.36 0.80
CA ILE A 297 4.34 0.45 0.42
C ILE A 297 5.26 0.19 1.61
N HIS A 298 5.75 1.24 2.26
CA HIS A 298 6.66 1.09 3.39
C HIS A 298 6.02 0.40 4.60
N SER A 299 4.75 0.69 4.88
CA SER A 299 4.06 0.08 6.01
C SER A 299 3.78 -1.40 5.77
N ILE A 300 3.36 -1.80 4.57
CA ILE A 300 3.17 -3.22 4.22
C ILE A 300 4.50 -3.98 4.26
N ASN A 301 5.59 -3.41 3.74
CA ASN A 301 6.90 -4.05 3.82
C ASN A 301 7.39 -4.23 5.26
N ARG A 302 7.01 -3.33 6.18
CA ARG A 302 7.29 -3.50 7.63
C ARG A 302 6.45 -4.59 8.30
N LYS A 303 5.29 -4.96 7.75
CA LYS A 303 4.46 -6.08 8.24
C LYS A 303 5.01 -7.46 7.88
N ASN A 304 6.01 -7.52 6.99
CA ASN A 304 6.68 -8.74 6.54
C ASN A 304 5.72 -9.90 6.17
N GLN A 305 4.87 -9.69 5.17
CA GLN A 305 3.81 -10.63 4.78
C GLN A 305 4.26 -11.76 3.83
N GLY A 306 5.57 -12.00 3.67
CA GLY A 306 6.11 -13.00 2.73
C GLY A 306 6.29 -12.51 1.28
N PHE A 307 5.83 -11.29 0.98
CA PHE A 307 6.08 -10.57 -0.26
C PHE A 307 6.48 -9.11 0.00
N GLN A 308 7.03 -8.46 -1.00
CA GLN A 308 7.47 -7.07 -0.97
C GLN A 308 6.72 -6.23 -2.00
N LEU A 309 6.43 -4.99 -1.61
CA LEU A 309 5.92 -3.94 -2.47
C LEU A 309 7.05 -2.99 -2.89
N ALA A 310 6.92 -2.36 -4.04
CA ALA A 310 7.85 -1.34 -4.52
C ALA A 310 7.14 -0.20 -5.25
N VAL A 311 7.77 0.98 -5.25
CA VAL A 311 7.34 2.09 -6.11
C VAL A 311 7.53 1.67 -7.57
N ASN A 312 6.42 1.61 -8.30
CA ASN A 312 6.37 1.36 -9.73
C ASN A 312 5.65 2.53 -10.45
N HIS A 313 5.49 2.43 -11.77
CA HIS A 313 4.89 3.45 -12.62
C HIS A 313 3.43 3.84 -12.28
N LEU A 314 2.76 3.08 -11.41
CA LEU A 314 1.39 3.31 -10.92
C LEU A 314 1.33 4.08 -9.59
N ALA A 315 2.47 4.38 -8.96
CA ALA A 315 2.52 4.98 -7.63
C ALA A 315 1.87 6.37 -7.52
N ASP A 316 1.64 7.08 -8.62
CA ASP A 316 0.94 8.37 -8.68
C ASP A 316 -0.55 8.27 -9.07
N ARG A 317 -1.10 7.05 -9.10
CA ARG A 317 -2.52 6.80 -9.41
C ARG A 317 -3.35 6.57 -8.14
N ASN A 318 -4.57 7.11 -8.15
CA ASN A 318 -5.56 6.86 -7.11
C ASN A 318 -6.34 5.56 -7.37
N ASP A 319 -7.13 5.13 -6.39
CA ASP A 319 -7.83 3.85 -6.44
C ASP A 319 -8.85 3.75 -7.59
N THR A 320 -9.46 4.88 -7.99
CA THR A 320 -10.36 4.94 -9.14
C THR A 320 -9.60 4.72 -10.45
N GLU A 321 -8.45 5.38 -10.63
CA GLU A 321 -7.59 5.20 -11.80
C GLU A 321 -7.02 3.78 -11.88
N LEU A 322 -6.68 3.17 -10.75
CA LEU A 322 -6.23 1.77 -10.69
C LEU A 322 -7.38 0.79 -11.00
N LYS A 323 -8.61 1.12 -10.58
CA LYS A 323 -9.80 0.33 -10.90
C LYS A 323 -10.07 0.23 -12.40
N TYR A 324 -9.82 1.29 -13.16
CA TYR A 324 -10.00 1.26 -14.63
C TYR A 324 -9.09 0.25 -15.34
N LEU A 325 -7.99 -0.19 -14.72
CA LEU A 325 -7.11 -1.21 -15.30
C LEU A 325 -7.66 -2.64 -15.17
N ARG A 326 -8.70 -2.83 -14.35
CA ARG A 326 -9.29 -4.14 -14.03
C ARG A 326 -10.60 -4.29 -14.79
N GLY A 327 -10.47 -4.63 -16.08
CA GLY A 327 -11.59 -4.70 -17.01
C GLY A 327 -12.10 -6.10 -17.34
N LYS A 328 -11.82 -7.12 -16.52
CA LYS A 328 -12.55 -8.39 -16.64
C LYS A 328 -13.98 -8.13 -16.18
N ARG A 329 -14.93 -8.47 -17.04
CA ARG A 329 -16.36 -8.41 -16.71
C ARG A 329 -16.86 -9.81 -16.39
N PHE A 330 -18.02 -9.90 -15.78
CA PHE A 330 -18.72 -11.16 -15.57
C PHE A 330 -20.14 -11.05 -16.10
N THR A 331 -20.50 -11.93 -17.03
CA THR A 331 -21.90 -12.15 -17.41
C THR A 331 -22.40 -13.44 -16.78
N SER A 332 -23.48 -13.36 -16.00
CA SER A 332 -24.14 -14.54 -15.44
C SER A 332 -24.87 -15.31 -16.54
N ILE A 333 -24.18 -16.27 -17.16
CA ILE A 333 -24.72 -17.20 -18.16
C ILE A 333 -24.57 -18.65 -17.67
N SER A 334 -25.50 -19.51 -18.07
CA SER A 334 -25.48 -20.94 -17.71
C SER A 334 -24.45 -21.75 -18.51
N TYR A 335 -24.11 -21.30 -19.71
CA TYR A 335 -23.14 -21.95 -20.59
C TYR A 335 -22.41 -20.90 -21.43
N ASN A 336 -21.08 -20.92 -21.41
CA ASN A 336 -20.22 -19.95 -22.10
C ASN A 336 -19.67 -20.45 -23.45
N GLY A 337 -20.03 -21.67 -23.89
CA GLY A 337 -19.48 -22.28 -25.11
C GLY A 337 -18.25 -23.18 -24.88
N GLY A 338 -17.71 -23.22 -23.65
CA GLY A 338 -16.51 -23.99 -23.33
C GLY A 338 -16.78 -25.49 -23.17
N LEU A 339 -15.90 -26.31 -23.75
CA LEU A 339 -15.94 -27.76 -23.61
C LEU A 339 -15.61 -28.20 -22.17
N PRO A 340 -16.12 -29.35 -21.72
CA PRO A 340 -15.76 -29.91 -20.42
C PRO A 340 -14.28 -30.32 -20.38
N PHE A 341 -13.67 -30.24 -19.20
CA PHE A 341 -12.28 -30.68 -19.00
C PHE A 341 -12.13 -32.18 -19.30
N PRO A 342 -11.29 -32.59 -20.27
CA PRO A 342 -11.33 -33.95 -20.83
C PRO A 342 -10.40 -34.94 -20.11
N TYR A 343 -9.67 -34.51 -19.09
CA TYR A 343 -8.60 -35.30 -18.48
C TYR A 343 -9.04 -35.97 -17.17
N ASP A 344 -8.54 -37.19 -16.95
CA ASP A 344 -8.55 -37.83 -15.63
C ASP A 344 -7.49 -37.17 -14.74
N VAL A 345 -7.91 -36.23 -13.91
CA VAL A 345 -7.03 -35.39 -13.10
C VAL A 345 -6.09 -36.21 -12.21
N GLU A 346 -6.58 -37.27 -11.58
CA GLU A 346 -5.77 -38.06 -10.64
C GLU A 346 -4.68 -38.83 -11.37
N LYS A 347 -5.02 -39.45 -12.51
CA LYS A 347 -4.05 -40.17 -13.33
C LYS A 347 -2.99 -39.24 -13.92
N GLU A 348 -3.41 -38.09 -14.43
CA GLU A 348 -2.54 -37.18 -15.17
C GLU A 348 -1.65 -36.35 -14.24
N SER A 349 -2.15 -35.98 -13.07
CA SER A 349 -1.39 -35.20 -12.08
C SER A 349 -0.23 -35.99 -11.47
N ALA A 350 -0.30 -37.33 -11.44
CA ALA A 350 0.75 -38.19 -10.91
C ALA A 350 2.08 -38.11 -11.69
N ALA A 351 2.05 -37.67 -12.94
CA ALA A 351 3.23 -37.55 -13.80
C ALA A 351 3.78 -36.12 -13.90
N LEU A 352 3.19 -35.15 -13.19
CA LEU A 352 3.58 -33.75 -13.29
C LEU A 352 4.87 -33.46 -12.52
N PRO A 353 5.75 -32.57 -13.03
CA PRO A 353 6.90 -32.11 -12.28
C PRO A 353 6.46 -31.23 -11.11
N GLU A 354 7.33 -31.14 -10.09
CA GLU A 354 7.12 -30.26 -8.93
C GLU A 354 7.04 -28.78 -9.35
N ASN A 355 7.88 -28.37 -10.30
CA ASN A 355 7.94 -27.01 -10.82
C ASN A 355 7.82 -27.04 -12.35
N HIS A 356 7.14 -26.05 -12.91
CA HIS A 356 7.01 -25.89 -14.36
C HIS A 356 6.91 -24.42 -14.73
N ASP A 357 7.63 -24.00 -15.76
CA ASP A 357 7.65 -22.61 -16.22
C ASP A 357 7.72 -22.54 -17.75
N TRP A 358 6.61 -22.17 -18.38
CA TRP A 358 6.51 -22.06 -19.84
C TRP A 358 7.40 -20.99 -20.47
N ARG A 359 7.93 -20.04 -19.68
CA ARG A 359 8.91 -19.05 -20.17
C ARG A 359 10.19 -19.75 -20.60
N LEU A 360 10.61 -20.78 -19.87
CA LEU A 360 11.82 -21.57 -20.17
C LEU A 360 11.67 -22.45 -21.41
N TYR A 361 10.44 -22.72 -21.83
CA TYR A 361 10.12 -23.57 -22.98
C TYR A 361 9.62 -22.79 -24.20
N GLY A 362 9.65 -21.45 -24.17
CA GLY A 362 9.34 -20.59 -25.31
C GLY A 362 7.85 -20.41 -25.63
N ALA A 363 6.94 -20.82 -24.75
CA ALA A 363 5.50 -20.71 -24.99
C ALA A 363 4.88 -19.37 -24.52
N VAL A 364 5.69 -18.41 -24.08
CA VAL A 364 5.23 -17.15 -23.48
C VAL A 364 5.90 -15.96 -24.18
N THR A 365 5.09 -15.05 -24.74
CA THR A 365 5.58 -13.80 -25.35
C THR A 365 6.15 -12.85 -24.29
N PRO A 366 6.92 -11.81 -24.67
CA PRO A 366 7.31 -10.75 -23.74
C PRO A 366 6.11 -10.12 -23.04
N VAL A 367 6.33 -9.57 -21.84
CA VAL A 367 5.30 -8.80 -21.12
C VAL A 367 4.90 -7.58 -21.93
N LYS A 368 3.60 -7.30 -21.96
CA LYS A 368 3.01 -6.14 -22.65
C LYS A 368 2.41 -5.16 -21.62
N ASP A 369 1.90 -4.04 -22.11
CA ASP A 369 1.33 -2.97 -21.29
C ASP A 369 -0.04 -2.55 -21.82
N GLN A 370 -1.10 -2.74 -21.02
CA GLN A 370 -2.46 -2.30 -21.31
C GLN A 370 -2.66 -0.78 -21.07
N SER A 371 -1.68 -0.11 -20.47
CA SER A 371 -1.64 1.33 -20.22
C SER A 371 -2.80 1.83 -19.34
N VAL A 372 -3.77 2.57 -19.90
CA VAL A 372 -4.91 3.16 -19.20
C VAL A 372 -6.24 2.47 -19.53
N CYS A 373 -6.20 1.48 -20.42
CA CYS A 373 -7.37 0.79 -20.94
C CYS A 373 -7.68 -0.45 -20.09
N GLY A 374 -8.95 -0.68 -19.76
CA GLY A 374 -9.44 -1.89 -19.08
C GLY A 374 -9.49 -3.11 -20.00
N SER A 375 -8.42 -3.35 -20.75
CA SER A 375 -8.34 -4.39 -21.79
C SER A 375 -7.66 -5.68 -21.33
N CYS A 376 -7.40 -5.87 -20.04
CA CYS A 376 -6.74 -7.08 -19.51
C CYS A 376 -7.33 -8.40 -20.06
N TRP A 377 -8.64 -8.43 -20.31
CA TRP A 377 -9.35 -9.56 -20.92
C TRP A 377 -8.78 -9.95 -22.29
N SER A 378 -8.38 -8.98 -23.13
CA SER A 378 -7.79 -9.26 -24.44
C SER A 378 -6.35 -9.77 -24.32
N PHE A 379 -5.58 -9.31 -23.32
CA PHE A 379 -4.23 -9.81 -23.02
C PHE A 379 -4.26 -11.25 -22.48
N GLY A 380 -5.15 -11.56 -21.54
CA GLY A 380 -5.36 -12.93 -21.06
C GLY A 380 -5.83 -13.87 -22.17
N THR A 381 -6.73 -13.40 -23.05
CA THR A 381 -7.22 -14.16 -24.20
C THR A 381 -6.10 -14.45 -25.20
N THR A 382 -5.44 -13.40 -25.68
CA THR A 382 -4.36 -13.52 -26.68
C THR A 382 -3.21 -14.36 -26.15
N GLY A 383 -2.80 -14.21 -24.90
CA GLY A 383 -1.76 -15.03 -24.29
C GLY A 383 -2.07 -16.54 -24.30
N ALA A 384 -3.33 -16.92 -24.04
CA ALA A 384 -3.77 -18.31 -24.14
C ALA A 384 -3.77 -18.82 -25.59
N VAL A 385 -4.17 -17.99 -26.55
CA VAL A 385 -4.12 -18.34 -27.99
C VAL A 385 -2.69 -18.44 -28.49
N GLU A 386 -1.80 -17.53 -28.09
CA GLU A 386 -0.35 -17.58 -28.37
C GLU A 386 0.26 -18.88 -27.84
N GLY A 387 -0.08 -19.24 -26.60
CA GLY A 387 0.32 -20.49 -25.97
C GLY A 387 -0.16 -21.73 -26.73
N ALA A 388 -1.45 -21.80 -27.05
CA ALA A 388 -2.03 -22.90 -27.82
C ALA A 388 -1.43 -23.02 -29.23
N TYR A 389 -1.18 -21.89 -29.88
CA TYR A 389 -0.52 -21.82 -31.18
C TYR A 389 0.91 -22.37 -31.10
N PHE A 390 1.68 -21.96 -30.09
CA PHE A 390 3.01 -22.51 -29.84
C PHE A 390 2.96 -24.01 -29.57
N MET A 391 2.00 -24.48 -28.76
CA MET A 391 1.88 -25.91 -28.45
C MET A 391 1.67 -26.77 -29.70
N LYS A 392 0.91 -26.26 -30.67
CA LYS A 392 0.64 -26.94 -31.95
C LYS A 392 1.77 -26.82 -32.97
N TYR A 393 2.27 -25.60 -33.19
CA TYR A 393 3.16 -25.30 -34.32
C TYR A 393 4.64 -25.15 -33.91
N LYS A 394 4.95 -25.15 -32.62
CA LYS A 394 6.29 -24.89 -32.05
C LYS A 394 6.91 -23.56 -32.51
N ASN A 395 6.04 -22.61 -32.86
CA ASN A 395 6.40 -21.26 -33.27
C ASN A 395 5.61 -20.28 -32.41
N LEU A 396 6.29 -19.35 -31.74
CA LEU A 396 5.66 -18.35 -30.90
C LEU A 396 5.35 -17.11 -31.74
N VAL A 397 4.08 -16.72 -31.76
CA VAL A 397 3.61 -15.51 -32.45
C VAL A 397 3.15 -14.48 -31.44
N ARG A 398 3.28 -13.19 -31.78
CA ARG A 398 2.69 -12.09 -31.01
C ARG A 398 1.37 -11.68 -31.65
N LEU A 399 0.26 -11.92 -30.96
CA LEU A 399 -1.08 -11.64 -31.45
C LEU A 399 -1.56 -10.25 -31.04
N SER A 400 -2.43 -9.67 -31.85
CA SER A 400 -3.00 -8.34 -31.63
C SER A 400 -4.13 -8.36 -30.61
N GLN A 401 -3.91 -7.68 -29.48
CA GLN A 401 -4.96 -7.35 -28.51
C GLN A 401 -5.92 -6.30 -29.08
N GLN A 402 -5.42 -5.41 -29.93
CA GLN A 402 -6.20 -4.32 -30.52
C GLN A 402 -7.30 -4.85 -31.45
N ALA A 403 -7.04 -5.94 -32.18
CA ALA A 403 -8.05 -6.60 -33.00
C ALA A 403 -9.28 -7.01 -32.19
N LEU A 404 -9.08 -7.56 -30.98
CA LEU A 404 -10.19 -7.91 -30.10
C LEU A 404 -10.93 -6.67 -29.59
N ILE A 405 -10.19 -5.65 -29.19
CA ILE A 405 -10.74 -4.39 -28.65
C ILE A 405 -11.61 -3.68 -29.69
N ASP A 406 -11.16 -3.63 -30.94
CA ASP A 406 -11.87 -2.91 -32.00
C ASP A 406 -13.03 -3.71 -32.59
N CYS A 407 -12.88 -5.04 -32.72
CA CYS A 407 -13.76 -5.83 -33.58
C CYS A 407 -14.75 -6.73 -32.84
N SER A 408 -14.60 -6.98 -31.54
CA SER A 408 -15.43 -7.95 -30.80
C SER A 408 -16.66 -7.35 -30.10
N TRP A 409 -16.98 -6.07 -30.36
CA TRP A 409 -18.15 -5.38 -29.78
C TRP A 409 -19.47 -6.11 -30.00
N GLY A 410 -19.69 -6.65 -31.21
CA GLY A 410 -20.89 -7.42 -31.55
C GLY A 410 -21.05 -8.76 -30.79
N TYR A 411 -20.04 -9.18 -30.03
CA TYR A 411 -20.05 -10.40 -29.21
C TYR A 411 -20.17 -10.08 -27.71
N GLY A 412 -20.33 -8.80 -27.34
CA GLY A 412 -20.59 -8.34 -25.97
C GLY A 412 -19.36 -7.90 -25.18
N ASN A 413 -18.17 -7.87 -25.79
CA ASN A 413 -17.02 -7.17 -25.23
C ASN A 413 -17.16 -5.66 -25.45
N ASN A 414 -16.56 -4.84 -24.59
CA ASN A 414 -16.72 -3.38 -24.60
C ASN A 414 -15.36 -2.67 -24.67
N GLY A 415 -14.42 -3.19 -25.46
CA GLY A 415 -13.11 -2.58 -25.66
C GLY A 415 -12.39 -2.29 -24.33
N CYS A 416 -12.07 -1.02 -24.10
CA CYS A 416 -11.42 -0.52 -22.88
C CYS A 416 -12.31 -0.49 -21.63
N ASP A 417 -13.64 -0.58 -21.77
CA ASP A 417 -14.58 -0.71 -20.64
C ASP A 417 -14.73 -2.18 -20.19
N GLY A 418 -13.97 -3.09 -20.79
CA GLY A 418 -13.83 -4.46 -20.33
C GLY A 418 -14.58 -5.51 -21.13
N GLY A 419 -14.27 -6.77 -20.86
CA GLY A 419 -14.73 -7.90 -21.65
C GLY A 419 -14.48 -9.25 -21.00
N GLU A 420 -14.73 -10.30 -21.78
CA GLU A 420 -14.66 -11.70 -21.38
C GLU A 420 -13.92 -12.52 -22.44
N ASP A 421 -13.14 -13.48 -21.97
CA ASP A 421 -12.35 -14.40 -22.78
C ASP A 421 -13.23 -15.25 -23.70
N PHE A 422 -14.31 -15.85 -23.19
CA PHE A 422 -15.17 -16.71 -24.01
C PHE A 422 -15.82 -15.98 -25.21
N ARG A 423 -16.22 -14.70 -25.03
CA ARG A 423 -16.77 -13.86 -26.12
C ARG A 423 -15.72 -13.58 -27.19
N SER A 424 -14.48 -13.40 -26.73
CA SER A 424 -13.33 -13.24 -27.62
C SER A 424 -13.09 -14.54 -28.39
N TYR A 425 -13.16 -15.70 -27.73
CA TYR A 425 -13.03 -17.01 -28.39
C TYR A 425 -14.12 -17.24 -29.44
N GLU A 426 -15.39 -16.92 -29.15
CA GLU A 426 -16.47 -16.97 -30.16
C GLU A 426 -16.16 -16.10 -31.38
N TRP A 427 -15.69 -14.87 -31.16
CA TRP A 427 -15.31 -13.97 -32.25
C TRP A 427 -14.17 -14.56 -33.10
N ILE A 428 -13.13 -15.11 -32.46
CA ILE A 428 -11.96 -15.65 -33.16
C ILE A 428 -12.34 -16.89 -33.98
N MET A 429 -13.13 -17.80 -33.41
CA MET A 429 -13.65 -18.98 -34.12
C MET A 429 -14.43 -18.59 -35.38
N LYS A 430 -15.33 -17.60 -35.26
CA LYS A 430 -16.20 -17.19 -36.38
C LYS A 430 -15.46 -16.44 -37.48
N HIS A 431 -14.44 -15.64 -37.15
CA HIS A 431 -13.72 -14.85 -38.14
C HIS A 431 -12.49 -15.55 -38.74
N GLY A 432 -12.13 -16.73 -38.23
CA GLY A 432 -11.04 -17.52 -38.80
C GLY A 432 -9.65 -17.13 -38.30
N GLY A 433 -9.56 -16.69 -37.04
CA GLY A 433 -8.29 -16.50 -36.33
C GLY A 433 -8.01 -15.06 -35.89
N LEU A 434 -6.88 -14.87 -35.19
CA LEU A 434 -6.34 -13.56 -34.85
C LEU A 434 -5.18 -13.17 -35.77
N PRO A 435 -5.05 -11.88 -36.13
CA PRO A 435 -3.85 -11.36 -36.78
C PRO A 435 -2.72 -11.21 -35.77
N THR A 436 -1.49 -11.14 -36.28
CA THR A 436 -0.34 -10.74 -35.47
C THR A 436 -0.42 -9.25 -35.11
N GLU A 437 0.32 -8.86 -34.09
CA GLU A 437 0.50 -7.45 -33.72
C GLU A 437 1.08 -6.63 -34.88
N ASP A 438 2.04 -7.19 -35.63
CA ASP A 438 2.66 -6.53 -36.77
C ASP A 438 1.68 -6.30 -37.94
N GLU A 439 0.76 -7.25 -38.16
CA GLU A 439 -0.20 -7.17 -39.27
C GLU A 439 -1.37 -6.22 -38.95
N TYR A 440 -1.90 -6.25 -37.72
CA TYR A 440 -3.00 -5.36 -37.30
C TYR A 440 -2.52 -3.96 -36.90
N GLY A 441 -1.24 -3.82 -36.59
CA GLY A 441 -0.69 -2.60 -36.01
C GLY A 441 -0.61 -2.64 -34.49
N GLY A 442 0.23 -1.76 -33.96
CA GLY A 442 0.57 -1.70 -32.54
C GLY A 442 -0.64 -1.42 -31.66
N TYR A 443 -0.56 -1.90 -30.41
CA TYR A 443 -1.56 -1.61 -29.39
C TYR A 443 -1.61 -0.11 -29.07
N ILE A 444 -2.80 0.50 -29.12
CA ILE A 444 -2.95 1.96 -28.94
C ILE A 444 -3.52 2.37 -27.58
N GLY A 445 -3.94 1.43 -26.73
CA GLY A 445 -4.42 1.76 -25.38
C GLY A 445 -5.77 2.48 -25.34
N GLN A 446 -6.58 2.37 -26.40
CA GLN A 446 -7.92 2.96 -26.52
C GLN A 446 -8.78 2.16 -27.51
N ASP A 447 -10.07 2.46 -27.57
CA ASP A 447 -10.97 1.90 -28.58
C ASP A 447 -10.64 2.49 -29.96
N GLY A 448 -10.59 1.63 -30.98
CA GLY A 448 -10.24 1.98 -32.35
C GLY A 448 -11.25 1.50 -33.39
N TYR A 449 -10.97 1.81 -34.65
CA TYR A 449 -11.77 1.34 -35.78
C TYR A 449 -11.35 -0.07 -36.19
N CYS A 450 -12.31 -1.00 -36.19
CA CYS A 450 -12.06 -2.35 -36.67
C CYS A 450 -11.67 -2.34 -38.15
N HIS A 451 -10.51 -2.92 -38.48
CA HIS A 451 -9.99 -3.03 -39.85
C HIS A 451 -9.53 -4.46 -40.17
N ILE A 452 -10.21 -5.45 -39.59
CA ILE A 452 -9.88 -6.87 -39.72
C ILE A 452 -9.94 -7.41 -41.15
N ASN A 453 -10.68 -6.74 -42.05
CA ASN A 453 -10.80 -7.14 -43.46
C ASN A 453 -9.54 -6.85 -44.28
N ASN A 454 -8.63 -6.01 -43.76
CA ASN A 454 -7.43 -5.57 -44.47
C ASN A 454 -6.16 -6.30 -43.99
N VAL A 455 -6.31 -7.36 -43.19
CA VAL A 455 -5.19 -8.04 -42.51
C VAL A 455 -5.28 -9.55 -42.65
N THR A 456 -4.13 -10.21 -42.54
CA THR A 456 -4.01 -11.66 -42.55
C THR A 456 -4.28 -12.27 -41.17
N LEU A 457 -5.23 -13.21 -41.10
CA LEU A 457 -5.53 -13.96 -39.88
C LEU A 457 -4.68 -15.22 -39.78
N THR A 458 -4.00 -15.39 -38.63
CA THR A 458 -3.02 -16.47 -38.42
C THR A 458 -3.51 -17.49 -37.39
N ALA A 459 -3.76 -17.06 -36.16
CA ALA A 459 -4.01 -17.98 -35.04
C ALA A 459 -5.48 -18.42 -34.97
N LYS A 460 -5.81 -19.46 -35.73
CA LYS A 460 -7.13 -20.11 -35.73
C LYS A 460 -7.33 -20.98 -34.49
N MET A 461 -8.58 -21.07 -34.03
CA MET A 461 -8.97 -21.95 -32.92
C MET A 461 -10.16 -22.82 -33.29
N ALA A 462 -10.17 -24.04 -32.77
CA ALA A 462 -11.25 -25.01 -32.95
C ALA A 462 -12.23 -25.02 -31.77
N GLY A 463 -11.83 -24.47 -30.63
CA GLY A 463 -12.63 -24.42 -29.42
C GLY A 463 -11.80 -24.00 -28.22
N PHE A 464 -12.40 -24.05 -27.04
CA PHE A 464 -11.75 -23.81 -25.76
C PHE A 464 -12.37 -24.71 -24.69
N VAL A 465 -11.65 -24.91 -23.60
CA VAL A 465 -12.04 -25.80 -22.50
C VAL A 465 -12.10 -25.00 -21.20
N ASN A 466 -13.17 -25.19 -20.44
CA ASN A 466 -13.23 -24.73 -19.06
C ASN A 466 -12.52 -25.76 -18.19
N VAL A 467 -11.42 -25.37 -17.55
CA VAL A 467 -10.72 -26.23 -16.59
C VAL A 467 -11.59 -26.40 -15.35
N THR A 468 -11.54 -27.57 -14.72
CA THR A 468 -12.33 -27.88 -13.51
C THR A 468 -12.10 -26.80 -12.44
N SER A 469 -13.15 -26.04 -12.13
CA SER A 469 -13.09 -24.91 -11.20
C SER A 469 -12.73 -25.38 -9.78
N GLY A 470 -11.85 -24.65 -9.11
CA GLY A 470 -11.43 -24.92 -7.74
C GLY A 470 -10.45 -26.09 -7.58
N ASP A 471 -10.04 -26.75 -8.66
CA ASP A 471 -9.13 -27.90 -8.62
C ASP A 471 -7.69 -27.50 -9.02
N PRO A 472 -6.73 -27.43 -8.07
CA PRO A 472 -5.34 -27.13 -8.35
C PRO A 472 -4.69 -28.14 -9.30
N LYS A 473 -5.02 -29.43 -9.19
CA LYS A 473 -4.43 -30.47 -10.04
C LYS A 473 -4.92 -30.30 -11.47
N ALA A 474 -6.20 -29.97 -11.68
CA ALA A 474 -6.74 -29.70 -13.00
C ALA A 474 -6.02 -28.51 -13.69
N LEU A 475 -5.73 -27.42 -12.96
CA LEU A 475 -4.97 -26.30 -13.52
C LEU A 475 -3.53 -26.70 -13.88
N LYS A 476 -2.83 -27.48 -13.03
CA LYS A 476 -1.49 -27.98 -13.35
C LYS A 476 -1.50 -28.89 -14.58
N VAL A 477 -2.47 -29.80 -14.69
CA VAL A 477 -2.65 -30.67 -15.87
C VAL A 477 -2.93 -29.83 -17.12
N ALA A 478 -3.81 -28.83 -17.02
CA ALA A 478 -4.13 -27.93 -18.13
C ALA A 478 -2.88 -27.19 -18.62
N LEU A 479 -2.13 -26.59 -17.70
CA LEU A 479 -0.87 -25.89 -17.97
C LEU A 479 0.14 -26.83 -18.65
N TYR A 480 0.37 -28.00 -18.07
CA TYR A 480 1.40 -28.92 -18.58
C TYR A 480 1.07 -29.47 -19.97
N LYS A 481 -0.19 -29.82 -20.22
CA LYS A 481 -0.59 -30.47 -21.48
C LYS A 481 -0.94 -29.50 -22.60
N ASN A 482 -1.42 -28.30 -22.28
CA ASN A 482 -2.02 -27.40 -23.27
C ASN A 482 -1.33 -26.03 -23.34
N GLY A 483 -0.30 -25.78 -22.55
CA GLY A 483 0.42 -24.50 -22.53
C GLY A 483 -0.18 -23.50 -21.53
N PRO A 484 0.20 -22.22 -21.62
CA PRO A 484 -0.37 -21.15 -20.79
C PRO A 484 -1.91 -21.11 -20.78
N VAL A 485 -2.49 -20.83 -19.61
CA VAL A 485 -3.94 -20.88 -19.34
C VAL A 485 -4.44 -19.48 -18.98
N SER A 486 -5.53 -19.04 -19.61
CA SER A 486 -6.20 -17.78 -19.23
C SER A 486 -6.88 -17.95 -17.88
N ILE A 487 -6.68 -17.02 -16.96
CA ILE A 487 -7.33 -17.01 -15.65
C ILE A 487 -7.89 -15.62 -15.36
N ALA A 488 -8.87 -15.56 -14.46
CA ALA A 488 -9.36 -14.32 -13.89
C ALA A 488 -9.04 -14.29 -12.38
N ILE A 489 -8.70 -13.10 -11.88
CA ILE A 489 -8.36 -12.88 -10.47
C ILE A 489 -9.06 -11.62 -9.92
N ASP A 490 -9.18 -11.54 -8.61
CA ASP A 490 -9.42 -10.29 -7.88
C ASP A 490 -8.10 -9.52 -7.73
N ALA A 491 -7.92 -8.45 -8.50
CA ALA A 491 -6.77 -7.56 -8.41
C ALA A 491 -7.09 -6.25 -7.64
N SER A 492 -8.21 -6.20 -6.90
CA SER A 492 -8.68 -4.98 -6.24
C SER A 492 -7.87 -4.56 -5.02
N GLN A 493 -7.06 -5.47 -4.46
CA GLN A 493 -6.22 -5.18 -3.29
C GLN A 493 -5.11 -4.21 -3.66
N LYS A 494 -4.94 -3.15 -2.87
CA LYS A 494 -3.92 -2.12 -3.10
C LYS A 494 -2.48 -2.68 -3.10
N ALA A 495 -2.24 -3.73 -2.32
CA ALA A 495 -0.98 -4.45 -2.32
C ALA A 495 -0.65 -5.06 -3.71
N PHE A 496 -1.65 -5.54 -4.45
CA PHE A 496 -1.45 -6.07 -5.80
C PHE A 496 -0.91 -4.98 -6.75
N SER A 497 -1.40 -3.74 -6.66
CA SER A 497 -0.95 -2.63 -7.51
C SER A 497 0.55 -2.30 -7.36
N PHE A 498 1.13 -2.59 -6.20
CA PHE A 498 2.53 -2.29 -5.89
C PHE A 498 3.40 -3.52 -5.68
N TYR A 499 2.87 -4.72 -5.96
CA TYR A 499 3.62 -5.96 -5.83
C TYR A 499 4.95 -5.88 -6.59
N SER A 500 6.00 -6.44 -5.98
CA SER A 500 7.34 -6.53 -6.57
C SER A 500 7.85 -7.97 -6.61
N ASN A 501 7.90 -8.67 -5.47
CA ASN A 501 8.45 -10.02 -5.39
C ASN A 501 7.93 -10.77 -4.14
N GLY A 502 8.18 -12.07 -4.06
CA GLY A 502 7.67 -12.96 -3.01
C GLY A 502 6.37 -13.68 -3.39
N VAL A 503 5.89 -14.60 -2.55
CA VAL A 503 4.60 -15.26 -2.78
C VAL A 503 3.48 -14.35 -2.27
N PHE A 504 2.66 -13.83 -3.18
CA PHE A 504 1.55 -12.94 -2.85
C PHE A 504 0.37 -13.72 -2.26
N TYR A 505 -0.07 -13.30 -1.08
CA TYR A 505 -1.26 -13.79 -0.41
C TYR A 505 -1.98 -12.65 0.30
N ASP A 506 -3.30 -12.53 0.09
CA ASP A 506 -4.14 -11.57 0.80
C ASP A 506 -5.47 -12.23 1.16
N ALA A 507 -5.76 -12.36 2.45
CA ALA A 507 -6.99 -12.99 2.93
C ALA A 507 -8.27 -12.19 2.58
N HIS A 508 -8.15 -10.93 2.15
CA HIS A 508 -9.29 -10.11 1.75
C HIS A 508 -9.64 -10.26 0.26
N CYS A 509 -8.81 -10.97 -0.50
CA CYS A 509 -9.11 -11.29 -1.89
C CYS A 509 -10.41 -12.10 -2.01
N LYS A 510 -11.23 -11.73 -2.99
CA LYS A 510 -12.40 -12.51 -3.40
C LYS A 510 -11.96 -13.68 -4.27
N ASN A 511 -12.74 -14.74 -4.22
CA ASN A 511 -12.56 -15.93 -5.07
C ASN A 511 -13.87 -16.43 -5.70
N SER A 512 -14.95 -15.64 -5.62
CA SER A 512 -16.19 -15.90 -6.35
C SER A 512 -16.08 -15.35 -7.78
N VAL A 513 -16.85 -15.92 -8.72
CA VAL A 513 -16.79 -15.55 -10.14
C VAL A 513 -17.11 -14.06 -10.37
N ASP A 514 -18.09 -13.51 -9.63
CA ASP A 514 -18.48 -12.10 -9.68
C ASP A 514 -17.48 -11.16 -8.96
N GLY A 515 -16.58 -11.73 -8.16
CA GLY A 515 -15.51 -11.00 -7.48
C GLY A 515 -14.24 -10.79 -8.31
N LEU A 516 -14.11 -11.47 -9.45
CA LEU A 516 -12.92 -11.37 -10.32
C LEU A 516 -13.06 -10.19 -11.27
N ASP A 517 -12.02 -9.36 -11.34
CA ASP A 517 -12.03 -8.09 -12.08
C ASP A 517 -10.83 -7.91 -13.01
N HIS A 518 -9.86 -8.82 -12.98
CA HIS A 518 -8.67 -8.74 -13.81
C HIS A 518 -8.38 -10.07 -14.48
N ALA A 519 -8.06 -10.03 -15.78
CA ALA A 519 -7.73 -11.23 -16.55
C ALA A 519 -6.23 -11.27 -16.83
N VAL A 520 -5.62 -12.41 -16.55
CA VAL A 520 -4.17 -12.62 -16.60
C VAL A 520 -3.88 -14.02 -17.14
N LEU A 521 -2.60 -14.36 -17.29
CA LEU A 521 -2.19 -15.63 -17.88
C LEU A 521 -1.38 -16.44 -16.88
N ALA A 522 -1.88 -17.60 -16.46
CA ALA A 522 -1.07 -18.58 -15.75
C ALA A 522 -0.08 -19.23 -16.72
N VAL A 523 1.20 -19.23 -16.37
CA VAL A 523 2.28 -19.75 -17.23
C VAL A 523 3.13 -20.82 -16.54
N GLY A 524 2.82 -21.15 -15.29
CA GLY A 524 3.58 -22.14 -14.54
C GLY A 524 3.17 -22.26 -13.08
N TRP A 525 3.90 -23.08 -12.34
CA TRP A 525 3.77 -23.24 -10.91
C TRP A 525 5.12 -23.64 -10.31
N GLY A 526 5.26 -23.48 -9.01
CA GLY A 526 6.40 -23.99 -8.28
C GLY A 526 6.25 -23.83 -6.78
N SER A 527 7.35 -24.00 -6.06
CA SER A 527 7.43 -23.79 -4.62
C SER A 527 8.60 -22.87 -4.29
N MET A 528 8.38 -21.90 -3.40
CA MET A 528 9.42 -21.01 -2.90
C MET A 528 9.36 -21.00 -1.38
N ASN A 529 10.45 -21.39 -0.72
CA ASN A 529 10.56 -21.43 0.74
C ASN A 529 9.44 -22.24 1.42
N GLY A 530 9.00 -23.33 0.79
CA GLY A 530 7.91 -24.18 1.29
C GLY A 530 6.50 -23.64 1.02
N GLU A 531 6.36 -22.52 0.31
CA GLU A 531 5.08 -22.00 -0.16
C GLU A 531 4.89 -22.24 -1.66
N ASP A 532 3.86 -23.00 -2.00
CA ASP A 532 3.48 -23.26 -3.39
C ASP A 532 2.82 -22.04 -4.03
N TYR A 533 3.21 -21.74 -5.26
CA TYR A 533 2.72 -20.60 -6.02
C TYR A 533 2.29 -20.96 -7.45
N TRP A 534 1.40 -20.15 -8.02
CA TRP A 534 1.15 -20.02 -9.45
C TRP A 534 2.03 -18.92 -10.02
N LEU A 535 2.70 -19.18 -11.13
CA LEU A 535 3.43 -18.17 -11.88
C LEU A 535 2.48 -17.52 -12.88
N VAL A 536 2.21 -16.23 -12.70
CA VAL A 536 1.20 -15.51 -13.46
C VAL A 536 1.82 -14.31 -14.17
N LYS A 537 1.59 -14.21 -15.48
CA LYS A 537 1.96 -13.08 -16.32
C LYS A 537 0.88 -12.01 -16.27
N ASN A 538 1.26 -10.78 -15.94
CA ASN A 538 0.38 -9.61 -15.94
C ASN A 538 0.57 -8.78 -17.23
N SER A 539 -0.29 -7.77 -17.42
CA SER A 539 -0.31 -6.84 -18.56
C SER A 539 -0.07 -5.39 -18.16
N TRP A 540 0.62 -5.15 -17.05
CA TRP A 540 0.92 -3.81 -16.51
C TRP A 540 2.40 -3.43 -16.67
N SER A 541 2.99 -3.69 -17.85
CA SER A 541 4.40 -3.43 -18.13
C SER A 541 5.39 -4.30 -17.34
N ASN A 542 6.65 -4.30 -17.76
CA ASN A 542 7.76 -4.91 -17.01
C ASN A 542 8.18 -4.08 -15.79
N TYR A 543 7.69 -2.85 -15.65
CA TYR A 543 7.92 -2.03 -14.45
C TYR A 543 7.07 -2.44 -13.23
N TRP A 544 6.15 -3.39 -13.38
CA TRP A 544 5.32 -3.91 -12.29
C TRP A 544 5.73 -5.34 -11.93
N GLY A 545 5.64 -5.71 -10.64
CA GLY A 545 5.95 -7.06 -10.19
C GLY A 545 7.40 -7.48 -10.42
N ASN A 546 7.57 -8.78 -10.61
CA ASN A 546 8.85 -9.39 -10.93
C ASN A 546 8.99 -9.45 -12.46
N ASP A 547 9.42 -8.35 -13.06
CA ASP A 547 9.49 -8.14 -14.52
C ASP A 547 8.16 -8.44 -15.24
N GLY A 548 7.04 -7.99 -14.66
CA GLY A 548 5.68 -8.18 -15.18
C GLY A 548 4.98 -9.46 -14.73
N TYR A 549 5.61 -10.24 -13.84
CA TYR A 549 5.05 -11.47 -13.29
C TYR A 549 4.77 -11.35 -11.79
N ILE A 550 3.88 -12.22 -11.30
CA ILE A 550 3.56 -12.39 -9.89
C ILE A 550 3.52 -13.87 -9.53
N LEU A 551 3.96 -14.18 -8.31
CA LEU A 551 3.82 -15.51 -7.70
C LEU A 551 2.59 -15.46 -6.81
N MET A 552 1.48 -16.08 -7.22
CA MET A 552 0.24 -16.10 -6.46
C MET A 552 0.19 -17.35 -5.59
N ALA A 553 -0.05 -17.24 -4.28
CA ALA A 553 -0.15 -18.42 -3.42
C ALA A 553 -1.21 -19.42 -3.92
N GLN A 554 -0.91 -20.73 -3.89
CA GLN A 554 -1.88 -21.78 -4.26
C GLN A 554 -2.95 -22.01 -3.18
N LYS A 555 -2.66 -21.67 -1.91
CA LYS A 555 -3.58 -21.86 -0.79
C LYS A 555 -4.84 -21.00 -0.93
N ASP A 556 -5.95 -21.51 -0.39
CA ASP A 556 -7.25 -20.84 -0.26
C ASP A 556 -7.88 -20.32 -1.57
N ASN A 557 -7.44 -20.81 -2.74
CA ASN A 557 -7.79 -20.23 -4.03
C ASN A 557 -7.57 -18.70 -4.02
N ASN A 558 -6.39 -18.27 -3.54
CA ASN A 558 -6.07 -16.87 -3.32
C ASN A 558 -6.38 -16.01 -4.56
N CYS A 559 -7.20 -14.97 -4.36
CA CYS A 559 -7.69 -14.07 -5.41
C CYS A 559 -8.38 -14.76 -6.59
N GLY A 560 -8.84 -16.00 -6.43
CA GLY A 560 -9.68 -16.69 -7.40
C GLY A 560 -8.96 -17.32 -8.58
N VAL A 561 -7.65 -17.55 -8.53
CA VAL A 561 -6.85 -18.16 -9.62
C VAL A 561 -7.49 -19.43 -10.23
N LEU A 562 -8.12 -20.26 -9.41
CA LEU A 562 -8.74 -21.54 -9.83
C LEU A 562 -10.21 -21.41 -10.22
N THR A 563 -10.79 -20.20 -10.16
CA THR A 563 -12.23 -20.01 -10.25
C THR A 563 -12.75 -20.10 -11.68
N ALA A 564 -12.09 -19.43 -12.62
CA ALA A 564 -12.47 -19.43 -14.04
C ALA A 564 -11.29 -19.66 -15.02
N PRO A 565 -10.46 -20.71 -14.84
CA PRO A 565 -9.40 -21.05 -15.78
C PRO A 565 -9.92 -21.61 -17.12
N THR A 566 -9.41 -21.10 -18.25
CA THR A 566 -9.73 -21.56 -19.60
C THR A 566 -8.47 -21.75 -20.46
N TYR A 567 -8.45 -22.79 -21.30
CA TYR A 567 -7.40 -22.98 -22.31
C TYR A 567 -7.97 -23.17 -23.71
N VAL A 568 -7.19 -22.82 -24.72
CA VAL A 568 -7.59 -22.79 -26.13
C VAL A 568 -7.15 -24.08 -26.83
N ILE A 569 -7.99 -24.57 -27.74
CA ILE A 569 -7.66 -25.64 -28.68
C ILE A 569 -7.36 -25.00 -30.04
N ALA A 570 -6.09 -25.03 -30.46
CA ALA A 570 -5.67 -24.50 -31.76
C ALA A 570 -6.26 -25.32 -32.92
N ALA A 571 -6.79 -24.63 -33.95
CA ALA A 571 -7.38 -25.26 -35.14
C ALA A 571 -6.35 -25.83 -36.08
#